data_AF-A0A7C1E0T4-F1
#
_entry.id   AF-A0A7C1E0T4-F1
#
_cell.length_a   1.000
_cell.length_b   1.000
_cell.length_c   1.000
_cell.angle_alpha   90.00
_cell.angle_beta   90.00
_cell.angle_gamma   90.00
#
_symmetry.space_group_name_H-M   'P 1'
#
loop_
_entity.id
_entity.type
_entity.pdbx_description
1 polymer ?
#
loop_
_entity_poly.entity_id
_entity_poly.type
_entity_poly.pdbx_seq_one_letter_code
_entity_poly.pdbx_strand_id
1 'polypeptide(L)' 'MKEIITVISRPNGLDLIWQQRDESMTEPFTFEELVDMQINAGDLLENPNDYALDVHTHRIVAKKLSFLKK' A
#
# COMPACT_ATOMS: atom_id res chain seq x y z
N MET A 1 -6.78 2.00 9.46
CA MET A 1 -6.68 1.77 8.01
C MET A 1 -6.98 3.05 7.25
N LYS A 2 -6.10 3.41 6.31
CA LYS A 2 -6.20 4.54 5.40
C LYS A 2 -6.26 4.02 3.97
N GLU A 3 -6.96 4.76 3.12
CA GLU A 3 -7.01 4.46 1.69
C GLU A 3 -5.75 5.00 1.02
N ILE A 4 -5.17 4.17 0.16
CA ILE A 4 -4.01 4.53 -0.64
C ILE A 4 -4.53 5.19 -1.90
N ILE A 5 -4.13 6.42 -2.15
CA ILE A 5 -4.56 7.21 -3.30
C ILE A 5 -3.59 7.00 -4.46
N THR A 6 -2.30 6.93 -4.16
CA THR A 6 -1.25 6.81 -5.16
C THR A 6 -0.06 6.07 -4.57
N VAL A 7 0.64 5.34 -5.42
CA VAL A 7 1.90 4.67 -5.07
C VAL A 7 2.97 5.14 -6.03
N ILE A 8 4.10 5.60 -5.51
CA ILE A 8 5.23 6.09 -6.30
C ILE A 8 6.38 5.11 -6.12
N SER A 9 6.94 4.64 -7.24
CA SER A 9 8.12 3.77 -7.21
C SER A 9 9.41 4.56 -7.00
N ARG A 10 10.33 4.00 -6.21
CA ARG A 10 11.66 4.54 -5.92
C ARG A 10 12.71 3.43 -6.00
N PRO A 11 14.01 3.77 -6.11
CA PRO A 11 15.07 2.77 -6.23
C PRO A 11 15.13 1.72 -5.12
N ASN A 12 14.67 2.07 -3.91
CA ASN A 12 14.74 1.22 -2.71
C ASN A 12 13.37 0.73 -2.20
N GLY A 13 12.27 1.04 -2.90
CA GLY A 13 10.94 0.66 -2.45
C GLY A 13 9.83 1.52 -3.06
N LEU A 14 8.76 1.74 -2.30
CA LEU A 14 7.56 2.45 -2.73
C LEU A 14 7.17 3.52 -1.71
N ASP A 15 6.65 4.64 -2.19
CA ASP A 15 5.99 5.65 -1.36
C ASP A 15 4.47 5.54 -1.54
N LEU A 16 3.76 5.25 -0.45
CA LEU A 16 2.29 5.23 -0.45
C LEU A 16 1.75 6.59 -0.01
N ILE A 17 0.97 7.21 -0.88
CA ILE A 17 0.30 8.48 -0.61
C ILE A 17 -1.12 8.21 -0.14
N TRP A 18 -1.49 8.79 0.99
CA TRP A 18 -2.83 8.75 1.56
C TRP A 18 -3.24 10.15 2.01
N GLN A 19 -4.54 10.40 2.15
CA GLN A 19 -5.03 11.73 2.53
C GLN A 19 -5.39 11.80 4.02
N GLN A 20 -4.90 12.83 4.69
CA GLN A 20 -5.29 13.22 6.03
C GLN A 20 -5.94 14.59 6.00
N ARG A 21 -7.28 14.62 6.15
CA ARG A 21 -8.07 15.85 6.02
C ARG A 21 -7.82 16.48 4.64
N ASP A 22 -7.13 17.61 4.56
CA ASP A 22 -6.83 18.34 3.33
C ASP A 22 -5.36 18.24 2.91
N GLU A 23 -4.57 17.41 3.59
CA GLU A 23 -3.15 17.21 3.31
C GLU A 23 -2.87 15.79 2.80
N SER A 24 -1.99 15.69 1.81
CA SER A 24 -1.45 14.42 1.34
C SER A 24 -0.27 14.02 2.20
N MET A 25 -0.36 12.83 2.78
CA MET A 25 0.67 12.21 3.60
C MET A 25 1.35 11.11 2.80
N THR A 26 2.65 10.94 3.02
CA THR A 26 3.46 9.92 2.35
C THR A 26 4.03 8.96 3.37
N GLU A 27 3.85 7.67 3.13
CA GLU A 27 4.43 6.60 3.95
C GLU A 27 5.41 5.77 3.09
N PRO A 28 6.72 5.80 3.41
CA PRO A 28 7.73 5.08 2.65
C PRO A 28 7.83 3.62 3.08
N PHE A 29 7.84 2.69 2.13
CA PHE A 29 8.11 1.27 2.38
C PHE A 29 9.31 0.82 1.53
N THR A 30 10.17 0.01 2.10
CA THR A 30 11.27 -0.66 1.41
C THR A 30 10.82 -1.96 0.74
N PHE A 31 11.55 -2.43 -0.26
CA PHE A 31 11.24 -3.74 -0.85
C PHE A 31 11.36 -4.90 0.15
N GLU A 32 12.26 -4.80 1.13
CA GLU A 32 12.41 -5.80 2.20
C GLU A 32 11.14 -5.87 3.07
N GLU A 33 10.60 -4.73 3.50
CA GLU A 33 9.35 -4.66 4.27
C GLU A 33 8.16 -5.21 3.46
N LEU A 34 8.09 -4.92 2.17
CA LEU A 34 7.04 -5.48 1.30
C LEU A 34 7.14 -7.01 1.21
N VAL A 35 8.36 -7.56 1.08
CA VAL A 35 8.61 -9.01 1.06
C VAL A 35 8.22 -9.64 2.41
N ASP A 36 8.61 -9.05 3.53
CA ASP A 36 8.27 -9.53 4.87
C ASP A 36 6.76 -9.54 5.11
N MET A 37 6.04 -8.58 4.55
CA MET A 37 4.58 -8.51 4.59
C MET A 37 3.88 -9.36 3.52
N GLN A 38 4.63 -10.03 2.64
CA GLN A 38 4.12 -10.80 1.50
C GLN A 38 3.27 -9.94 0.54
N ILE A 39 3.65 -8.68 0.36
CA ILE A 39 2.99 -7.74 -0.54
C ILE A 39 3.76 -7.70 -1.86
N ASN A 40 3.05 -7.85 -2.97
CA ASN A 40 3.66 -7.71 -4.28
C ASN A 40 3.74 -6.21 -4.64
N ALA A 41 4.96 -5.69 -4.80
CA ALA A 41 5.20 -4.29 -5.14
C ALA A 41 4.57 -3.88 -6.48
N GLY A 42 4.58 -4.76 -7.49
CA GLY A 42 3.99 -4.50 -8.80
C GLY A 42 2.47 -4.42 -8.73
N ASP A 43 1.85 -5.39 -8.05
CA ASP A 43 0.39 -5.40 -7.87
C ASP A 43 -0.08 -4.21 -7.02
N LEU A 44 0.67 -3.83 -5.99
CA LEU A 44 0.38 -2.63 -5.20
C LEU A 44 0.49 -1.34 -6.03
N LEU A 45 1.43 -1.28 -6.97
CA LEU A 45 1.60 -0.13 -7.87
C LEU A 45 0.45 -0.03 -8.89
N GLU A 46 0.00 -1.15 -9.43
CA GLU A 46 -1.08 -1.21 -10.43
C GLU A 46 -2.47 -1.10 -9.80
N ASN A 47 -2.67 -1.71 -8.63
CA ASN A 47 -3.95 -1.85 -7.95
C ASN A 47 -3.91 -1.29 -6.51
N PRO A 48 -3.53 -0.02 -6.27
CA PRO A 48 -3.39 0.52 -4.91
C PRO A 48 -4.70 0.49 -4.09
N ASN A 49 -5.84 0.50 -4.78
CA ASN A 49 -7.17 0.44 -4.16
C ASN A 49 -7.47 -0.92 -3.49
N ASP A 50 -6.80 -1.99 -3.93
CA ASP A 50 -6.92 -3.34 -3.37
C ASP A 50 -6.16 -3.50 -2.06
N TYR A 51 -5.46 -2.44 -1.63
CA TYR A 51 -4.69 -2.41 -0.41
C TYR A 51 -5.19 -1.30 0.51
N ALA A 52 -4.91 -1.46 1.79
CA ALA A 52 -5.13 -0.44 2.81
C ALA A 52 -3.85 -0.25 3.62
N LEU A 53 -3.59 0.99 4.00
CA LEU A 53 -2.43 1.35 4.81
C LEU A 53 -2.82 1.43 6.29
N ASP A 54 -2.13 0.68 7.14
CA ASP A 54 -2.13 0.88 8.59
C ASP A 54 -0.95 1.76 8.98
N VAL A 55 -1.21 3.06 9.10
CA VAL A 55 -0.24 4.08 9.50
C VAL A 55 0.21 3.95 10.96
N HIS A 56 -0.55 3.25 11.81
CA HIS A 56 -0.18 3.11 13.23
C HIS A 56 0.89 2.03 13.43
N THR A 57 0.83 0.99 12.61
CA THR A 57 1.76 -0.15 12.70
C THR A 57 2.76 -0.19 11.56
N HIS A 58 2.72 0.77 10.63
CA HIS A 58 3.50 0.76 9.40
C HIS A 58 3.31 -0.54 8.61
N ARG A 59 2.06 -0.87 8.26
CA ARG A 59 1.73 -2.11 7.54
C ARG A 59 0.80 -1.88 6.38
N ILE A 60 0.94 -2.69 5.35
CA ILE A 60 0.00 -2.76 4.23
C ILE A 60 -0.85 -4.03 4.42
N VAL A 61 -2.16 -3.87 4.22
CA VAL A 61 -3.12 -4.97 4.31
C VAL A 61 -3.84 -5.08 2.99
N ALA A 62 -3.74 -6.24 2.35
CA ALA A 62 -4.56 -6.53 1.19
C ALA A 62 -6.04 -6.56 1.61
N LYS A 63 -6.84 -5.68 1.00
CA LYS A 63 -8.29 -5.80 1.05
C LYS A 63 -8.61 -7.01 0.21
N LYS A 64 -8.90 -8.14 0.86
CA LYS A 64 -9.26 -9.37 0.17
C LYS A 64 -10.48 -9.11 -0.71
N LEU A 65 -10.25 -8.85 -2.01
CA LEU A 65 -11.32 -8.92 -2.98
C LEU A 65 -11.80 -10.37 -2.95
N SER A 66 -13.08 -10.54 -2.73
CA SER A 66 -13.74 -11.84 -2.67
C SER A 66 -13.78 -12.45 -4.07
N PHE A 67 -12.63 -12.83 -4.62
CA PHE A 67 -12.56 -13.68 -5.81
C PHE A 67 -12.72 -15.14 -5.38
N LEU A 68 -13.86 -15.44 -4.74
CA LEU A 68 -14.52 -16.73 -4.90
C LEU A 68 -15.63 -16.52 -5.92
N LYS A 69 -15.28 -16.61 -7.20
CA LYS A 69 -16.24 -17.09 -8.18
C LYS A 69 -15.91 -18.56 -8.46
N LYS A 70 -16.86 -19.40 -8.05
CA LYS A 70 -17.02 -20.82 -8.37
C LYS A 70 -16.86 -21.09 -9.86
#